data_AF-A0A317JKW5-F1
#
_entry.id   AF-A0A317JKW5-F1
#
_cell.length_a   1.000
_cell.length_b   1.000
_cell.length_c   1.000
_cell.angle_alpha   90.00
_cell.angle_beta   90.00
_cell.angle_gamma   90.00
#
_symmetry.space_group_name_H-M   'P 1'
#
loop_
_entity.id
_entity.type
_entity.pdbx_description
1 polymer ?
#
loop_
_entity_poly.entity_id
_entity_poly.type
_entity_poly.pdbx_seq_one_letter_code
_entity_poly.pdbx_strand_id
1 'polypeptide(L)'
;MSAFKTSPEQQVRVYEIATAMKNAGLGANFITDCVKLALEYEGAHDLMALWAEASNQEEEDEVIADLHDEIDTHQELPKKPTKKPHLRFDDLDAIAKNIEGFKKNLRRLVDRQGGITELSKKTGIPQPSLSRFFNSQSMPRRTTLYKIADALGLSENEIITDWVA
;
A
#
# COMPACT_ATOMS: atom_id res chain seq x y z
N MET A 1 -7.66 -25.18 -6.06
CA MET A 1 -6.42 -24.44 -6.31
C MET A 1 -5.48 -24.73 -5.17
N SER A 2 -4.26 -25.20 -5.43
CA SER A 2 -3.25 -25.31 -4.38
C SER A 2 -2.97 -23.91 -3.85
N ALA A 3 -3.02 -23.71 -2.54
CA ALA A 3 -2.48 -22.48 -1.96
C ALA A 3 -0.99 -22.44 -2.34
N PHE A 4 -0.53 -21.31 -2.87
CA PHE A 4 0.89 -21.12 -3.12
C PHE A 4 1.65 -21.31 -1.80
N LYS A 5 2.78 -21.99 -1.87
CA LYS A 5 3.72 -22.11 -0.77
C LYS A 5 5.11 -22.23 -1.36
N THR A 6 6.01 -21.38 -0.89
CA THR A 6 7.40 -21.39 -1.32
C THR A 6 8.06 -22.76 -1.09
N SER A 7 8.78 -23.24 -2.10
CA SER A 7 9.66 -24.41 -1.98
C SER A 7 10.84 -24.12 -1.03
N PRO A 8 11.54 -25.12 -0.49
CA PRO A 8 12.72 -24.90 0.33
C PRO A 8 13.77 -23.98 -0.32
N GLU A 9 13.98 -24.12 -1.63
CA GLU A 9 14.92 -23.30 -2.41
C GLU A 9 14.44 -21.84 -2.50
N GLN A 10 13.14 -21.62 -2.75
CA GLN A 10 12.54 -20.29 -2.75
C GLN A 10 12.61 -19.64 -1.36
N GLN A 11 12.44 -20.40 -0.28
CA GLN A 11 12.57 -19.89 1.08
C GLN A 11 13.99 -19.40 1.38
N VAL A 12 15.01 -20.19 1.00
CA VAL A 12 16.41 -19.77 1.13
C VAL A 12 16.63 -18.46 0.38
N ARG A 13 16.13 -18.36 -0.86
CA ARG A 13 16.24 -17.14 -1.67
C ARG A 13 15.58 -15.94 -0.99
N VAL A 14 14.36 -16.10 -0.44
CA VAL A 14 13.66 -15.04 0.31
C VAL A 14 14.49 -14.56 1.50
N TYR A 15 15.15 -15.46 2.24
CA TYR A 15 16.00 -15.07 3.38
C TYR A 15 17.31 -14.39 2.95
N GLU A 16 17.90 -14.77 1.81
CA GLU A 16 19.03 -14.06 1.22
C GLU A 16 18.65 -12.61 0.86
N ILE A 17 17.51 -12.44 0.20
CA ILE A 17 16.98 -11.12 -0.17
C ILE A 17 16.70 -10.29 1.09
N ALA A 18 16.08 -10.87 2.12
CA ALA A 18 15.83 -10.19 3.39
C ALA A 18 17.13 -9.70 4.05
N THR A 19 18.22 -10.45 3.90
CA THR A 19 19.56 -10.03 4.37
C THR A 19 20.09 -8.86 3.56
N ALA A 20 19.93 -8.89 2.23
CA ALA A 20 20.29 -7.77 1.36
C ALA A 20 19.48 -6.50 1.69
N MET A 21 18.16 -6.61 1.88
CA MET A 21 17.28 -5.52 2.31
C MET A 21 17.74 -4.89 3.63
N LYS A 22 18.14 -5.72 4.60
CA LYS A 22 18.68 -5.23 5.87
C LYS A 22 20.00 -4.48 5.67
N ASN A 23 20.88 -4.97 4.80
CA ASN A 23 22.14 -4.31 4.49
C ASN A 23 21.94 -2.97 3.75
N ALA A 24 20.85 -2.85 2.98
CA ALA A 24 20.40 -1.60 2.38
C ALA A 24 19.75 -0.62 3.39
N GLY A 25 19.61 -1.01 4.65
CA GLY A 25 19.09 -0.16 5.73
C GLY A 25 17.58 -0.17 5.88
N LEU A 26 16.86 -1.10 5.24
CA LEU A 26 15.41 -1.21 5.38
C LEU A 26 15.02 -1.67 6.79
N GLY A 27 13.83 -1.22 7.24
CA GLY A 27 13.35 -1.47 8.60
C GLY A 27 13.05 -2.94 8.87
N ALA A 28 13.47 -3.45 10.04
CA ALA A 28 13.32 -4.87 10.40
C ALA A 28 11.87 -5.37 10.37
N ASN A 29 10.91 -4.54 10.78
CA ASN A 29 9.48 -4.89 10.74
C ASN A 29 8.98 -5.06 9.30
N PHE A 30 9.31 -4.11 8.42
CA PHE A 30 8.96 -4.19 6.99
C PHE A 30 9.53 -5.46 6.36
N ILE A 31 10.84 -5.73 6.56
CA ILE A 31 11.48 -6.94 6.05
C ILE A 31 10.78 -8.20 6.56
N THR A 32 10.46 -8.24 7.86
CA THR A 32 9.78 -9.39 8.47
C THR A 32 8.40 -9.63 7.86
N ASP A 33 7.66 -8.56 7.56
CA ASP A 33 6.33 -8.66 6.95
C ASP A 33 6.41 -9.05 5.47
N CYS A 34 7.41 -8.54 4.71
CA CYS A 34 7.71 -9.01 3.36
C CYS A 34 7.98 -10.52 3.34
N VAL A 35 8.86 -10.99 4.22
CA VAL A 35 9.22 -12.42 4.30
C VAL A 35 7.99 -13.26 4.60
N LYS A 36 7.20 -12.92 5.63
CA LYS A 36 5.97 -13.67 5.96
C LYS A 36 5.02 -13.76 4.76
N LEU A 37 4.83 -12.63 4.06
CA LEU A 37 3.93 -12.59 2.92
C LEU A 37 4.47 -13.41 1.74
N ALA A 38 5.75 -13.26 1.40
CA ALA A 38 6.41 -13.98 0.31
C ALA A 38 6.40 -15.50 0.50
N LEU A 39 6.41 -16.00 1.74
CA LEU A 39 6.34 -17.43 2.02
C LEU A 39 5.00 -18.07 1.59
N GLU A 40 3.93 -17.28 1.56
CA GLU A 40 2.54 -17.73 1.38
C GLU A 40 1.86 -17.11 0.14
N TYR A 41 2.47 -16.10 -0.49
CA TYR A 41 1.93 -15.39 -1.64
C TYR A 41 3.00 -15.16 -2.73
N GLU A 42 2.73 -15.71 -3.91
CA GLU A 42 3.64 -15.68 -5.07
C GLU A 42 3.99 -14.24 -5.50
N GLY A 43 3.00 -13.35 -5.53
CA GLY A 43 3.24 -11.96 -5.91
C GLY A 43 4.25 -11.26 -5.01
N ALA A 44 4.21 -11.50 -3.70
CA ALA A 44 5.19 -10.93 -2.77
C ALA A 44 6.57 -11.58 -2.90
N HIS A 45 6.65 -12.87 -3.19
CA HIS A 45 7.91 -13.54 -3.52
C HIS A 45 8.56 -12.90 -4.76
N ASP A 46 7.76 -12.71 -5.81
CA ASP A 46 8.24 -12.15 -7.07
C ASP A 46 8.66 -10.69 -6.93
N LEU A 47 7.93 -9.90 -6.14
CA LEU A 47 8.32 -8.54 -5.80
C LEU A 47 9.64 -8.50 -5.01
N MET A 48 9.86 -9.41 -4.04
CA MET A 48 11.15 -9.50 -3.36
C MET A 48 12.29 -9.85 -4.32
N ALA A 49 12.06 -10.77 -5.26
CA ALA A 49 13.04 -11.11 -6.29
C ALA A 49 13.33 -9.91 -7.20
N LEU A 50 12.29 -9.20 -7.63
CA LEU A 50 12.40 -8.01 -8.46
C LEU A 50 13.20 -6.90 -7.77
N TRP A 51 12.98 -6.69 -6.47
CA TRP A 51 13.78 -5.73 -5.68
C TRP A 51 15.26 -6.09 -5.68
N ALA A 52 15.60 -7.38 -5.55
CA ALA A 52 16.99 -7.84 -5.55
C ALA A 52 17.68 -7.77 -6.93
N GLU A 53 16.89 -7.64 -7.99
CA GLU A 53 17.34 -7.53 -9.39
C GLU A 53 17.24 -6.10 -9.93
N ALA A 54 16.72 -5.16 -9.13
CA ALA A 54 16.57 -3.76 -9.49
C ALA A 54 17.94 -3.16 -9.88
N SER A 55 17.95 -2.36 -10.94
CA SER A 55 19.19 -1.83 -11.51
C SER A 55 19.56 -0.47 -10.92
N ASN A 56 18.65 0.18 -10.19
CA ASN A 56 18.82 1.52 -9.66
C ASN A 56 17.87 1.78 -8.46
N GLN A 57 18.14 2.86 -7.72
CA GLN A 57 17.38 3.22 -6.53
C GLN A 57 15.89 3.53 -6.82
N GLU A 58 15.57 4.09 -7.99
CA GLU A 58 14.20 4.44 -8.34
C GLU A 58 13.35 3.16 -8.50
N GLU A 59 13.89 2.14 -9.16
CA GLU A 59 13.25 0.82 -9.25
C GLU A 59 13.13 0.16 -7.88
N GLU A 60 14.17 0.19 -7.05
CA GLU A 60 14.10 -0.33 -5.68
C GLU A 60 12.97 0.33 -4.88
N ASP A 61 12.86 1.67 -4.95
CA ASP A 61 11.87 2.45 -4.24
C ASP A 61 10.44 2.15 -4.73
N GLU A 62 10.24 1.93 -6.02
CA GLU A 62 8.96 1.51 -6.60
C GLU A 62 8.55 0.10 -6.15
N VAL A 63 9.50 -0.85 -6.12
CA VAL A 63 9.20 -2.21 -5.65
C VAL A 63 8.95 -2.24 -4.14
N ILE A 64 9.67 -1.42 -3.36
CA ILE A 64 9.38 -1.23 -1.93
C ILE A 64 7.96 -0.67 -1.74
N ALA A 65 7.55 0.29 -2.56
CA ALA A 65 6.19 0.83 -2.56
C ALA A 65 5.14 -0.25 -2.86
N ASP A 66 5.39 -1.11 -3.85
CA ASP A 66 4.50 -2.23 -4.18
C ASP A 66 4.42 -3.25 -3.04
N LEU A 67 5.55 -3.60 -2.42
CA LEU A 67 5.57 -4.50 -1.25
C LEU A 67 4.80 -3.93 -0.06
N HIS A 68 4.92 -2.61 0.19
CA HIS A 68 4.12 -1.95 1.22
C HIS A 68 2.62 -2.04 0.94
N ASP A 69 2.22 -1.78 -0.31
CA ASP A 69 0.82 -1.87 -0.72
C ASP A 69 0.30 -3.31 -0.60
N GLU A 70 1.09 -4.33 -0.95
CA GLU A 70 0.72 -5.74 -0.79
C GLU A 70 0.58 -6.15 0.69
N ILE A 71 1.48 -5.71 1.56
CA ILE A 71 1.39 -5.95 3.01
C ILE A 71 0.12 -5.31 3.58
N ASP A 72 -0.13 -4.04 3.27
CA ASP A 72 -1.34 -3.34 3.72
C ASP A 72 -2.60 -4.04 3.15
N THR A 73 -2.56 -4.55 1.92
CA THR A 73 -3.69 -5.31 1.30
C THR A 73 -3.97 -6.54 2.14
N HIS A 74 -2.93 -7.33 2.39
CA HIS A 74 -3.05 -8.61 3.06
C HIS A 74 -3.58 -8.46 4.48
N GLN A 75 -3.19 -7.38 5.18
CA GLN A 75 -3.69 -7.06 6.52
C GLN A 75 -5.16 -6.62 6.54
N GLU A 76 -5.64 -5.93 5.49
CA GLU A 76 -7.03 -5.48 5.40
C GLU A 76 -8.01 -6.56 4.91
N LEU A 77 -7.52 -7.63 4.27
CA LEU A 77 -8.38 -8.67 3.74
C LEU A 77 -9.18 -9.38 4.85
N PRO A 78 -10.51 -9.53 4.70
CA PRO A 78 -11.31 -10.23 5.68
C PRO A 78 -10.92 -11.72 5.68
N LYS A 79 -10.72 -12.29 6.87
CA LYS A 79 -10.37 -13.72 7.05
C LYS A 79 -11.41 -14.70 6.50
N LYS A 80 -12.61 -14.21 6.18
CA LYS A 80 -13.72 -14.97 5.61
C LYS A 80 -14.39 -14.12 4.52
N PRO A 81 -14.98 -14.73 3.48
CA PRO A 81 -15.73 -13.99 2.47
C PRO A 81 -16.84 -13.16 3.11
N THR A 82 -16.83 -11.85 2.84
CA THR A 82 -17.86 -10.91 3.29
C THR A 82 -18.70 -10.45 2.11
N LYS A 83 -20.02 -10.44 2.25
CA LYS A 83 -20.90 -9.82 1.25
C LYS A 83 -20.73 -8.30 1.32
N LYS A 84 -20.21 -7.70 0.25
CA LYS A 84 -20.17 -6.24 0.09
C LYS A 84 -21.50 -5.75 -0.50
N PRO A 85 -21.89 -4.49 -0.25
CA PRO A 85 -23.04 -3.87 -0.91
C PRO A 85 -22.91 -3.98 -2.44
N HIS A 86 -24.04 -4.19 -3.11
CA HIS A 86 -24.07 -4.20 -4.56
C HIS A 86 -24.02 -2.76 -5.08
N LEU A 87 -23.00 -2.43 -5.86
CA LEU A 87 -22.91 -1.16 -6.55
C LEU A 87 -23.59 -1.28 -7.92
N ARG A 88 -24.50 -0.36 -8.22
CA ARG A 88 -25.10 -0.29 -9.56
C ARG A 88 -24.07 0.27 -10.53
N PHE A 89 -24.10 -0.24 -11.76
CA PHE A 89 -23.19 0.21 -12.81
C PHE A 89 -23.35 1.71 -13.13
N ASP A 90 -24.59 2.22 -13.09
CA ASP A 90 -24.90 3.63 -13.37
C ASP A 90 -24.25 4.60 -12.35
N ASP A 91 -23.95 4.12 -11.14
CA ASP A 91 -23.42 4.95 -10.05
C ASP A 91 -21.88 5.06 -10.10
N LEU A 92 -21.20 4.27 -10.95
CA LEU A 92 -19.74 4.19 -10.98
C LEU A 92 -19.07 5.52 -11.31
N ASP A 93 -19.59 6.27 -12.29
CA ASP A 93 -19.05 7.58 -12.66
C ASP A 93 -19.21 8.61 -11.54
N ALA A 94 -20.34 8.58 -10.83
CA ALA A 94 -20.60 9.45 -9.69
C ALA A 94 -19.64 9.12 -8.54
N ILE A 95 -19.45 7.83 -8.24
CA ILE A 95 -18.50 7.34 -7.25
C ILE A 95 -17.07 7.76 -7.60
N ALA A 96 -16.64 7.59 -8.86
CA ALA A 96 -15.30 7.98 -9.30
C ALA A 96 -15.05 9.49 -9.14
N LYS A 97 -16.01 10.35 -9.54
CA LYS A 97 -15.92 11.81 -9.36
C LYS A 97 -15.86 12.20 -7.89
N ASN A 98 -16.63 11.52 -7.06
CA ASN A 98 -16.66 11.71 -5.62
C ASN A 98 -15.31 11.39 -4.97
N ILE A 99 -14.70 10.25 -5.32
CA ILE A 99 -13.35 9.86 -4.88
C ILE A 99 -12.31 10.89 -5.33
N GLU A 100 -12.36 11.31 -6.59
CA GLU A 100 -11.43 12.29 -7.14
C GLU A 100 -11.54 13.63 -6.41
N GLY A 101 -12.76 14.11 -6.18
CA GLY A 101 -13.03 15.34 -5.43
C GLY A 101 -12.48 15.29 -4.01
N PHE A 102 -12.69 14.17 -3.31
CA PHE A 102 -12.12 13.94 -1.99
C PHE A 102 -10.59 13.94 -2.01
N LYS A 103 -9.96 13.16 -2.90
CA LYS A 103 -8.50 13.09 -2.99
C LYS A 103 -7.88 14.45 -3.32
N LYS A 104 -8.53 15.26 -4.18
CA LYS A 104 -8.12 16.64 -4.45
C LYS A 104 -8.19 17.51 -3.20
N ASN A 105 -9.27 17.42 -2.42
CA ASN A 105 -9.40 18.17 -1.17
C ASN A 105 -8.33 17.75 -0.15
N LEU A 106 -8.14 16.45 0.05
CA LEU A 106 -7.10 15.92 0.93
C LEU A 106 -5.70 16.35 0.46
N ARG A 107 -5.42 16.31 -0.85
CA ARG A 107 -4.16 16.77 -1.42
C ARG A 107 -3.88 18.23 -1.09
N ARG A 108 -4.89 19.11 -1.15
CA ARG A 108 -4.73 20.52 -0.75
C ARG A 108 -4.35 20.69 0.72
N LEU A 109 -4.85 19.83 1.61
CA LEU A 109 -4.46 19.85 3.03
C LEU A 109 -3.00 19.39 3.20
N VAL A 110 -2.61 18.35 2.47
CA VAL A 110 -1.23 17.84 2.43
C VAL A 110 -0.26 18.91 1.92
N ASP A 111 -0.59 19.58 0.82
CA ASP A 111 0.26 20.63 0.24
C ASP A 111 0.47 21.80 1.21
N ARG A 112 -0.52 22.14 2.04
CA ARG A 112 -0.39 23.15 3.12
C ARG A 112 0.57 22.74 4.24
N GLN A 113 0.84 21.44 4.39
CA GLN A 113 1.71 20.90 5.44
C GLN A 113 3.06 20.38 4.90
N GLY A 114 3.49 20.85 3.72
CA GLY A 114 4.78 20.52 3.13
C GLY A 114 4.74 19.49 1.99
N GLY A 115 3.54 19.05 1.57
CA GLY A 115 3.36 18.21 0.39
C GLY A 115 3.65 16.73 0.62
N ILE A 116 3.73 15.98 -0.49
CA ILE A 116 3.87 14.51 -0.50
C ILE A 116 5.15 14.04 0.20
N THR A 117 6.26 14.76 0.02
CA THR A 117 7.54 14.42 0.65
C THR A 117 7.46 14.46 2.17
N GLU A 118 6.83 15.49 2.74
CA GLU A 118 6.65 15.59 4.19
C GLU A 118 5.61 14.61 4.71
N LEU A 119 4.54 14.37 3.96
CA LEU A 119 3.55 13.36 4.32
C LEU A 119 4.18 11.95 4.37
N SER A 120 5.04 11.61 3.41
CA SER A 120 5.76 10.33 3.37
C SER A 120 6.59 10.13 4.64
N LYS A 121 7.36 11.14 5.04
CA LYS A 121 8.16 11.08 6.28
C LYS A 121 7.30 10.90 7.54
N LYS A 122 6.18 11.61 7.63
CA LYS A 122 5.28 11.54 8.81
C LYS A 122 4.54 10.20 8.91
N THR A 123 4.09 9.68 7.78
CA THR A 123 3.25 8.47 7.71
C THR A 123 4.05 7.18 7.59
N GLY A 124 5.30 7.27 7.14
CA GLY A 124 6.11 6.12 6.74
C GLY A 124 5.64 5.48 5.43
N ILE A 125 4.66 6.05 4.73
CA ILE A 125 4.19 5.56 3.44
C ILE A 125 5.18 6.03 2.35
N PRO A 126 5.65 5.14 1.45
CA PRO A 126 6.53 5.53 0.35
C PRO A 126 5.94 6.65 -0.52
N GLN A 127 6.79 7.57 -0.99
CA GLN A 127 6.36 8.65 -1.88
C GLN A 127 5.70 8.14 -3.18
N PRO A 128 6.20 7.08 -3.83
CA PRO A 128 5.52 6.50 -4.99
C PRO A 128 4.10 6.03 -4.68
N SER A 129 3.89 5.33 -3.56
CA SER A 129 2.55 4.91 -3.11
C SER A 129 1.64 6.12 -2.89
N LEU A 130 2.11 7.18 -2.24
CA LEU A 130 1.32 8.40 -2.03
C LEU A 130 1.00 9.11 -3.36
N SER A 131 1.96 9.17 -4.28
CA SER A 131 1.75 9.74 -5.61
C SER A 131 0.67 8.98 -6.37
N ARG A 132 0.76 7.64 -6.42
CA ARG A 132 -0.25 6.76 -7.03
C ARG A 132 -1.60 6.89 -6.33
N PHE A 133 -1.60 6.97 -5.00
CA PHE A 133 -2.81 7.19 -4.20
C PHE A 133 -3.57 8.45 -4.63
N PHE A 134 -2.90 9.61 -4.71
CA PHE A 134 -3.57 10.88 -5.03
C PHE A 134 -3.96 11.00 -6.51
N ASN A 135 -3.26 10.30 -7.41
CA ASN A 135 -3.51 10.38 -8.85
C ASN A 135 -4.49 9.32 -9.38
N SER A 136 -4.84 8.31 -8.57
CA SER A 136 -5.78 7.25 -8.97
C SER A 136 -7.24 7.60 -8.66
N GLN A 137 -8.16 7.04 -9.44
CA GLN A 137 -9.61 7.06 -9.16
C GLN A 137 -10.07 5.89 -8.26
N SER A 138 -9.14 5.07 -7.79
CA SER A 138 -9.44 3.93 -6.93
C SER A 138 -9.85 4.35 -5.53
N MET A 139 -10.76 3.58 -4.94
CA MET A 139 -11.19 3.74 -3.55
C MET A 139 -9.99 3.74 -2.59
N PRO A 140 -9.82 4.80 -1.76
CA PRO A 140 -8.82 4.81 -0.71
C PRO A 140 -8.96 3.64 0.25
N ARG A 141 -7.84 3.05 0.65
CA ARG A 141 -7.80 2.07 1.73
C ARG A 141 -7.96 2.75 3.08
N ARG A 142 -8.63 2.09 4.03
CA ARG A 142 -8.90 2.68 5.34
C ARG A 142 -7.61 2.90 6.12
N THR A 143 -6.69 1.94 6.11
CA THR A 143 -5.39 2.07 6.79
C THR A 143 -4.61 3.28 6.27
N THR A 144 -4.53 3.46 4.95
CA THR A 144 -3.89 4.62 4.32
C THR A 144 -4.56 5.92 4.76
N LEU A 145 -5.90 5.99 4.75
CA LEU A 145 -6.64 7.18 5.19
C LEU A 145 -6.38 7.52 6.66
N TYR A 146 -6.40 6.53 7.56
CA TYR A 146 -6.14 6.77 8.98
C TYR A 146 -4.69 7.21 9.22
N LYS A 147 -3.69 6.58 8.58
CA LYS A 147 -2.29 7.02 8.64
C LYS A 147 -2.15 8.49 8.22
N ILE A 148 -2.83 8.90 7.14
CA ILE A 148 -2.83 10.29 6.66
C ILE A 148 -3.57 11.23 7.62
N ALA A 149 -4.73 10.83 8.15
CA ALA A 149 -5.49 11.63 9.10
C ALA A 149 -4.70 11.90 10.38
N ASP A 150 -4.09 10.88 10.96
CA ASP A 150 -3.25 11.00 12.14
C ASP A 150 -2.08 11.95 11.90
N ALA A 151 -1.41 11.84 10.74
CA ALA A 151 -0.29 12.71 10.36
C ALA A 151 -0.68 14.17 10.13
N LEU A 152 -1.94 14.43 9.77
CA LEU A 152 -2.47 15.76 9.49
C LEU A 152 -3.30 16.34 10.66
N GLY A 153 -3.61 15.54 11.68
CA GLY A 153 -4.49 15.91 12.80
C GLY A 153 -5.97 16.02 12.40
N LEU A 154 -6.42 15.23 11.42
CA LEU A 154 -7.80 15.24 10.94
C LEU A 154 -8.67 14.29 11.75
N SER A 155 -9.93 14.66 11.96
CA SER A 155 -10.94 13.81 12.57
C SER A 155 -11.48 12.77 11.58
N GLU A 156 -12.11 11.72 12.11
CA GLU A 156 -12.69 10.65 11.30
C GLU A 156 -13.76 11.18 10.32
N ASN A 157 -14.53 12.20 10.69
CA ASN A 157 -15.53 12.83 9.81
C ASN A 157 -14.91 13.59 8.62
N GLU A 158 -13.63 13.95 8.70
CA GLU A 158 -12.92 14.66 7.62
C GLU A 158 -12.30 13.69 6.61
N ILE A 159 -12.19 12.40 6.96
CA ILE A 159 -11.62 11.35 6.09
C ILE A 159 -12.58 10.20 5.76
N ILE A 160 -13.65 10.04 6.53
CA ILE A 160 -14.76 9.13 6.21
C ILE A 160 -15.78 9.89 5.41
N THR A 161 -15.99 9.36 4.22
CA THR A 161 -17.04 9.74 3.30
C THR A 161 -17.82 8.45 3.07
N ASP A 162 -19.13 8.50 3.30
CA ASP A 162 -20.02 7.37 3.02
C ASP A 162 -20.03 7.15 1.51
N TRP A 163 -19.08 6.36 1.04
CA TRP A 163 -18.89 6.08 -0.38
C TRP A 163 -19.87 5.05 -0.93
N VAL A 164 -20.81 4.59 -0.08
CA VAL A 164 -21.84 3.62 -0.43
C VAL A 164 -23.05 3.92 0.46
N ALA A 165 -24.15 4.36 -0.15
CA ALA A 165 -25.49 4.28 0.43
C ALA A 165 -26.04 2.85 0.27
#